data_AF-A0A7R9YXS6-F1
#
_entry.id   AF-A0A7R9YXS6-F1
#
_cell.length_a   1.000
_cell.length_b   1.000
_cell.length_c   1.000
_cell.angle_alpha   90.00
_cell.angle_beta   90.00
_cell.angle_gamma   90.00
#
_symmetry.space_group_name_H-M   'P 1'
#
loop_
_entity.id
_entity.type
_entity.pdbx_description
1 polymer ?
#
loop_
_entity_poly.entity_id
_entity_poly.type
_entity_poly.pdbx_seq_one_letter_code
_entity_poly.pdbx_strand_id
1 'polypeptide(L)'
;VTDSHGNAIAYRLHHRSNRPPKGWLPSWHGTKAQYVRSILRNGLKAAGSTVDGNVITPPKGHYELGSTHFGVKNWAAAVFVSPSLLYAGHPCYSERIVKSGRQWCVLVRTHVRPGTFGEYDSTVLNTDPVDGEPAQPEWRVDVEGDDLIWRQRDEGSVMVTTALFVDLEFFDQIGQGGGPTYHEATDMLSTPPKRL
;
A
#
# COMPACT_ATOMS: atom_id res chain seq x y z
N VAL A 1 -16.70 5.42 2.73
CA VAL A 1 -16.90 4.08 3.33
C VAL A 1 -17.41 4.35 4.73
N THR A 2 -18.50 3.70 5.11
CA THR A 2 -19.12 3.87 6.42
C THR A 2 -19.18 2.54 7.15
N ASP A 3 -19.14 2.58 8.48
CA ASP A 3 -19.44 1.42 9.32
C ASP A 3 -20.95 1.09 9.33
N SER A 4 -21.34 0.10 10.14
CA SER A 4 -22.73 -0.31 10.38
C SER A 4 -23.59 0.77 11.04
N HIS A 5 -22.97 1.76 11.70
CA HIS A 5 -23.63 2.87 12.38
C HIS A 5 -23.73 4.13 11.49
N GLY A 6 -23.19 4.09 10.28
CA GLY A 6 -23.20 5.21 9.34
C GLY A 6 -22.04 6.20 9.53
N ASN A 7 -21.10 5.94 10.43
CA ASN A 7 -19.93 6.79 10.62
C ASN A 7 -18.97 6.62 9.45
N ALA A 8 -18.42 7.72 8.95
CA ALA A 8 -17.39 7.66 7.92
C ALA A 8 -16.09 7.07 8.51
N ILE A 9 -15.68 5.90 8.00
CA ILE A 9 -14.44 5.20 8.39
C ILE A 9 -13.33 5.36 7.34
N ALA A 10 -13.69 5.73 6.11
CA ALA A 10 -12.72 6.12 5.09
C ALA A 10 -13.33 7.00 4.01
N TYR A 11 -12.54 7.93 3.48
CA TYR A 11 -12.83 8.67 2.26
C TYR A 11 -12.12 8.03 1.07
N ARG A 12 -12.89 7.59 0.08
CA ARG A 12 -12.36 7.02 -1.15
C ARG A 12 -12.25 8.09 -2.22
N LEU A 13 -11.02 8.43 -2.60
CA LEU A 13 -10.76 9.40 -3.66
C LEU A 13 -10.93 8.82 -5.07
N HIS A 14 -10.56 7.55 -5.22
CA HIS A 14 -10.54 6.90 -6.52
C HIS A 14 -10.83 5.41 -6.37
N HIS A 15 -11.53 4.86 -7.36
CA HIS A 15 -11.68 3.42 -7.56
C HIS A 15 -11.67 3.13 -9.05
N ARG A 16 -10.77 2.24 -9.49
CA ARG A 16 -10.80 1.73 -10.86
C ARG A 16 -12.01 0.82 -11.05
N SER A 17 -12.74 1.02 -12.13
CA SER A 17 -13.89 0.18 -12.51
C SER A 17 -13.50 -1.21 -12.99
N ASN A 18 -12.29 -1.35 -13.55
CA ASN A 18 -11.78 -2.60 -14.06
C ASN A 18 -11.33 -3.48 -12.90
N ARG A 19 -11.75 -4.75 -12.93
CA ARG A 19 -11.29 -5.72 -11.96
C ARG A 19 -9.82 -6.05 -12.19
N PRO A 20 -9.07 -6.36 -11.12
CA PRO A 20 -7.76 -6.96 -11.24
C PRO A 20 -7.78 -8.22 -12.10
N PRO A 21 -6.69 -8.53 -12.81
CA PRO A 21 -6.58 -9.80 -13.51
C PRO A 21 -6.78 -10.98 -12.55
N LYS A 22 -7.36 -12.06 -13.07
CA LYS A 22 -7.69 -13.24 -12.25
C LYS A 22 -6.42 -13.79 -11.59
N GLY A 23 -6.51 -14.06 -10.28
CA GLY A 23 -5.41 -14.64 -9.50
C GLY A 23 -4.40 -13.63 -8.95
N TRP A 24 -4.54 -12.33 -9.25
CA TRP A 24 -3.71 -11.31 -8.61
C TRP A 24 -4.10 -11.12 -7.15
N LEU A 25 -3.09 -10.99 -6.29
CA LEU A 25 -3.26 -10.94 -4.84
C LEU A 25 -3.48 -9.50 -4.38
N PRO A 26 -4.47 -9.21 -3.52
CA PRO A 26 -4.68 -7.88 -2.99
C PRO A 26 -3.53 -7.48 -2.06
N SER A 27 -3.17 -6.19 -2.10
CA SER A 27 -2.19 -5.60 -1.21
C SER A 27 -2.46 -4.10 -1.01
N TRP A 28 -1.65 -3.48 -0.17
CA TRP A 28 -1.76 -2.10 0.28
C TRP A 28 -0.41 -1.41 0.23
N HIS A 29 -0.42 -0.10 0.01
CA HIS A 29 0.75 0.76 0.04
C HIS A 29 0.43 2.03 0.81
N GLY A 30 1.14 2.25 1.92
CA GLY A 30 1.14 3.53 2.62
C GLY A 30 1.87 4.59 1.79
N THR A 31 1.34 5.81 1.77
CA THR A 31 2.00 6.89 1.05
C THR A 31 1.74 8.25 1.69
N LYS A 32 2.23 9.32 1.06
CA LYS A 32 1.89 10.72 1.40
C LYS A 32 0.81 11.24 0.48
N ALA A 33 -0.10 12.09 0.97
CA ALA A 33 -1.21 12.65 0.20
C ALA A 33 -0.72 13.35 -1.09
N GLN A 34 0.40 14.06 -1.02
CA GLN A 34 0.98 14.74 -2.19
C GLN A 34 1.34 13.78 -3.34
N TYR A 35 1.59 12.50 -3.06
CA TYR A 35 1.95 11.50 -4.08
C TYR A 35 0.76 10.74 -4.65
N VAL A 36 -0.42 10.78 -4.01
CA VAL A 36 -1.61 10.03 -4.44
C VAL A 36 -1.95 10.30 -5.91
N ARG A 37 -1.95 11.56 -6.33
CA ARG A 37 -2.25 11.92 -7.73
C ARG A 37 -1.25 11.32 -8.72
N SER A 38 0.04 11.37 -8.39
CA SER A 38 1.09 10.79 -9.24
C SER A 38 0.94 9.27 -9.31
N ILE A 39 0.70 8.60 -8.19
CA ILE A 39 0.51 7.14 -8.13
C ILE A 39 -0.71 6.70 -8.94
N LEU A 40 -1.83 7.42 -8.86
CA LEU A 40 -3.02 7.10 -9.63
C LEU A 40 -2.80 7.24 -11.15
N ARG A 41 -1.98 8.20 -11.56
CA ARG A 41 -1.64 8.46 -12.98
C ARG A 41 -0.59 7.49 -13.52
N ASN A 42 0.48 7.30 -12.76
CA ASN A 42 1.71 6.66 -13.22
C ASN A 42 1.89 5.23 -12.69
N GLY A 43 1.03 4.78 -11.77
CA GLY A 43 1.24 3.58 -10.97
C GLY A 43 2.28 3.79 -9.86
N LEU A 44 2.57 2.74 -9.11
CA LEU A 44 3.72 2.73 -8.21
C LEU A 44 5.01 2.54 -9.02
N LYS A 45 6.08 3.21 -8.59
CA LYS A 45 7.40 3.17 -9.20
C LYS A 45 8.43 2.99 -8.09
N ALA A 46 9.48 2.23 -8.38
CA ALA A 46 10.55 2.01 -7.41
C ALA A 46 11.38 3.26 -7.19
N ALA A 47 12.06 3.32 -6.05
CA ALA A 47 13.13 4.28 -5.87
C ALA A 47 14.20 4.10 -6.96
N GLY A 48 14.80 5.19 -7.39
CA GLY A 48 15.68 5.28 -8.56
C GLY A 48 14.95 5.53 -9.88
N SER A 49 13.63 5.31 -9.95
CA SER A 49 12.85 5.63 -11.16
C SER A 49 12.60 7.12 -11.33
N THR A 50 12.57 7.60 -12.57
CA THR A 50 12.17 8.98 -12.90
C THR A 50 10.68 9.07 -13.17
N VAL A 51 9.98 9.96 -12.48
CA VAL A 51 8.56 10.26 -12.66
C VAL A 51 8.39 11.76 -12.83
N ASP A 52 7.79 12.19 -13.95
CA ASP A 52 7.58 13.62 -14.25
C ASP A 52 8.87 14.45 -14.15
N GLY A 53 10.00 13.88 -14.61
CA GLY A 53 11.32 14.53 -14.57
C GLY A 53 12.03 14.49 -13.23
N ASN A 54 11.46 13.88 -12.19
CA ASN A 54 12.06 13.79 -10.85
C ASN A 54 12.43 12.34 -10.53
N VAL A 55 13.64 12.11 -10.01
CA VAL A 55 14.06 10.80 -9.52
C VAL A 55 13.44 10.55 -8.15
N ILE A 56 12.79 9.39 -7.99
CA ILE A 56 12.25 8.96 -6.70
C ILE A 56 13.42 8.51 -5.83
N THR A 57 13.60 9.13 -4.66
CA THR A 57 14.61 8.74 -3.68
C THR A 57 13.95 8.13 -2.44
N PRO A 58 14.60 7.14 -1.79
CA PRO A 58 14.11 6.65 -0.49
C PRO A 58 13.99 7.80 0.51
N PRO A 59 12.95 7.83 1.37
CA PRO A 59 12.86 8.82 2.43
C PRO A 59 14.00 8.67 3.45
N LYS A 60 14.32 9.74 4.17
CA LYS A 60 15.28 9.69 5.29
C LYS A 60 14.87 8.59 6.28
N GLY A 61 15.85 7.80 6.74
CA GLY A 61 15.64 6.70 7.68
C GLY A 61 15.20 5.38 7.05
N HIS A 62 15.10 5.31 5.72
CA HIS A 62 14.91 4.06 4.97
C HIS A 62 16.24 3.59 4.37
N TYR A 63 16.30 2.32 3.94
CA TYR A 63 17.46 1.78 3.23
C TYR A 63 17.76 2.58 1.96
N GLU A 64 19.04 2.86 1.73
CA GLU A 64 19.50 3.71 0.62
C GLU A 64 19.59 2.92 -0.70
N LEU A 65 19.55 3.62 -1.83
CA LEU A 65 19.84 3.01 -3.13
C LEU A 65 21.30 2.50 -3.16
N GLY A 66 21.52 1.36 -3.81
CA GLY A 66 22.81 0.69 -3.91
C GLY A 66 23.19 -0.18 -2.69
N SER A 67 22.50 -0.03 -1.56
CA SER A 67 22.74 -0.85 -0.37
C SER A 67 22.23 -2.29 -0.54
N THR A 68 22.91 -3.24 0.12
CA THR A 68 22.52 -4.66 0.13
C THR A 68 21.91 -5.01 1.47
N HIS A 69 20.69 -5.56 1.45
CA HIS A 69 19.97 -6.00 2.64
C HIS A 69 19.29 -7.34 2.37
N PHE A 70 19.23 -8.21 3.39
CA PHE A 70 18.65 -9.57 3.27
C PHE A 70 19.23 -10.40 2.11
N GLY A 71 20.51 -10.17 1.77
CA GLY A 71 21.19 -10.81 0.64
C GLY A 71 20.84 -10.25 -0.75
N VAL A 72 19.97 -9.25 -0.85
CA VAL A 72 19.54 -8.64 -2.12
C VAL A 72 20.28 -7.32 -2.35
N LYS A 73 20.92 -7.20 -3.52
CA LYS A 73 21.63 -5.98 -3.93
C LYS A 73 20.64 -4.87 -4.29
N ASN A 74 21.00 -3.63 -3.99
CA ASN A 74 20.18 -2.45 -4.25
C ASN A 74 18.73 -2.63 -3.74
N TRP A 75 18.61 -3.05 -2.47
CA TRP A 75 17.34 -3.44 -1.83
C TRP A 75 16.23 -2.41 -2.08
N ALA A 76 16.55 -1.13 -1.92
CA ALA A 76 15.60 -0.03 -2.02
C ALA A 76 15.06 0.20 -3.44
N ALA A 77 15.72 -0.30 -4.49
CA ALA A 77 15.26 -0.19 -5.87
C ALA A 77 14.16 -1.22 -6.20
N ALA A 78 13.05 -1.12 -5.47
CA ALA A 78 11.88 -1.99 -5.64
C ALA A 78 10.60 -1.22 -5.34
N VAL A 79 9.46 -1.83 -5.68
CA VAL A 79 8.15 -1.38 -5.22
C VAL A 79 7.78 -2.18 -3.97
N PHE A 80 7.56 -1.48 -2.85
CA PHE A 80 7.15 -2.09 -1.59
C PHE A 80 5.63 -1.98 -1.43
N VAL A 81 4.98 -3.11 -1.19
CA VAL A 81 3.54 -3.23 -0.90
C VAL A 81 3.36 -4.22 0.24
N SER A 82 2.15 -4.34 0.76
CA SER A 82 1.88 -5.17 1.93
C SER A 82 0.56 -5.91 1.77
N PRO A 83 0.50 -7.22 2.05
CA PRO A 83 -0.80 -7.88 2.24
C PRO A 83 -1.49 -7.42 3.53
N SER A 84 -0.76 -6.79 4.45
CA SER A 84 -1.29 -6.22 5.68
C SER A 84 -1.77 -4.79 5.48
N LEU A 85 -3.06 -4.56 5.79
CA LEU A 85 -3.62 -3.23 5.89
C LEU A 85 -2.93 -2.41 7.00
N LEU A 86 -2.72 -3.02 8.17
CA LEU A 86 -2.18 -2.37 9.38
C LEU A 86 -0.73 -1.95 9.18
N TYR A 87 0.09 -2.85 8.64
CA TYR A 87 1.48 -2.58 8.29
C TYR A 87 1.59 -1.44 7.27
N ALA A 88 0.87 -1.50 6.15
CA ALA A 88 0.86 -0.42 5.17
C ALA A 88 0.39 0.92 5.76
N GLY A 89 -0.52 0.88 6.74
CA GLY A 89 -1.02 2.07 7.42
C GLY A 89 -0.15 2.56 8.57
N HIS A 90 0.94 1.89 8.94
CA HIS A 90 1.86 2.34 9.98
C HIS A 90 2.43 3.75 9.67
N PRO A 91 2.66 4.64 10.67
CA PRO A 91 3.13 6.00 10.43
C PRO A 91 4.50 6.10 9.72
N CYS A 92 5.30 5.03 9.73
CA CYS A 92 6.54 4.97 8.93
C CYS A 92 6.27 4.99 7.41
N TYR A 93 5.14 4.43 6.98
CA TYR A 93 4.80 4.25 5.57
C TYR A 93 3.67 5.15 5.09
N SER A 94 2.74 5.50 5.98
CA SER A 94 1.54 6.26 5.66
C SER A 94 1.46 7.58 6.41
N GLU A 95 1.34 8.68 5.66
CA GLU A 95 1.23 10.03 6.24
C GLU A 95 0.00 10.17 7.14
N ARG A 96 0.17 10.92 8.24
CA ARG A 96 -0.92 11.31 9.14
C ARG A 96 -1.43 12.69 8.76
N ILE A 97 -2.73 12.77 8.51
CA ILE A 97 -3.39 14.02 8.11
C ILE A 97 -4.45 14.34 9.15
N VAL A 98 -4.43 15.58 9.65
CA VAL A 98 -5.48 16.08 10.54
C VAL A 98 -6.45 16.92 9.72
N LYS A 99 -7.73 16.55 9.74
CA LYS A 99 -8.79 17.32 9.08
C LYS A 99 -10.05 17.28 9.92
N SER A 100 -10.59 18.47 10.21
CA SER A 100 -11.84 18.64 10.97
C SER A 100 -11.84 17.90 12.32
N GLY A 101 -10.72 17.96 13.05
CA GLY A 101 -10.56 17.31 14.36
C GLY A 101 -10.31 15.79 14.31
N ARG A 102 -10.29 15.18 13.12
CA ARG A 102 -10.03 13.74 12.93
C ARG A 102 -8.67 13.51 12.30
N GLN A 103 -8.05 12.39 12.61
CA GLN A 103 -6.79 11.96 12.01
C GLN A 103 -7.00 10.84 11.01
N TRP A 104 -6.25 10.89 9.91
CA TRP A 104 -6.40 9.98 8.79
C TRP A 104 -5.04 9.46 8.35
N CYS A 105 -4.97 8.20 7.92
CA CYS A 105 -3.83 7.64 7.18
C CYS A 105 -4.13 7.54 5.68
N VAL A 106 -3.10 7.66 4.85
CA VAL A 106 -3.21 7.61 3.38
C VAL A 106 -2.81 6.24 2.87
N LEU A 107 -3.74 5.54 2.24
CA LEU A 107 -3.55 4.19 1.73
C LEU A 107 -3.93 4.08 0.26
N VAL A 108 -3.13 3.32 -0.47
CA VAL A 108 -3.42 2.90 -1.84
C VAL A 108 -3.61 1.40 -1.85
N ARG A 109 -4.74 0.94 -2.39
CA ARG A 109 -4.98 -0.49 -2.62
C ARG A 109 -4.39 -0.91 -3.95
N THR A 110 -3.60 -1.95 -3.91
CA THR A 110 -2.92 -2.55 -5.06
C THR A 110 -3.31 -4.01 -5.23
N HIS A 111 -3.01 -4.57 -6.39
CA HIS A 111 -3.01 -6.01 -6.63
C HIS A 111 -1.69 -6.38 -7.27
N VAL A 112 -1.11 -7.49 -6.86
CA VAL A 112 0.23 -7.92 -7.27
C VAL A 112 0.13 -9.27 -7.95
N ARG A 113 0.88 -9.46 -9.03
CA ARG A 113 0.96 -10.73 -9.73
C ARG A 113 1.72 -11.76 -8.87
N PRO A 114 1.13 -12.94 -8.59
CA PRO A 114 1.84 -14.00 -7.88
C PRO A 114 3.19 -14.35 -8.52
N GLY A 115 4.20 -14.64 -7.71
CA GLY A 115 5.53 -15.03 -8.17
C GLY A 115 6.40 -13.88 -8.67
N THR A 116 5.99 -12.62 -8.47
CA THR A 116 6.78 -11.42 -8.87
C THR A 116 7.34 -10.63 -7.68
N PHE A 117 7.16 -11.15 -6.46
CA PHE A 117 7.57 -10.47 -5.24
C PHE A 117 8.22 -11.45 -4.27
N GLY A 118 9.15 -10.95 -3.46
CA GLY A 118 9.65 -11.63 -2.27
C GLY A 118 8.82 -11.24 -1.04
N GLU A 119 8.70 -12.17 -0.10
CA GLU A 119 8.00 -11.99 1.18
C GLU A 119 9.02 -11.84 2.31
N TYR A 120 8.78 -10.86 3.18
CA TYR A 120 9.70 -10.51 4.26
C TYR A 120 8.95 -10.23 5.55
N ASP A 121 9.63 -10.48 6.66
CA ASP A 121 9.12 -10.20 8.00
C ASP A 121 8.96 -8.68 8.21
N SER A 122 8.14 -8.30 9.19
CA SER A 122 7.96 -6.90 9.56
C SER A 122 9.30 -6.23 9.87
N THR A 123 9.57 -5.09 9.23
CA THR A 123 10.71 -4.22 9.58
C THR A 123 10.32 -3.15 10.60
N VAL A 124 9.04 -3.07 10.97
CA VAL A 124 8.55 -2.22 12.06
C VAL A 124 8.75 -2.94 13.39
N LEU A 125 9.47 -2.30 14.31
CA LEU A 125 9.74 -2.83 15.64
C LEU A 125 8.56 -2.57 16.59
N ASN A 126 8.33 -3.50 17.53
CA ASN A 126 7.40 -3.36 18.66
C ASN A 126 5.91 -3.18 18.30
N THR A 127 5.45 -3.78 17.21
CA THR A 127 4.01 -3.91 16.92
C THR A 127 3.56 -5.31 17.31
N ASP A 128 2.64 -5.40 18.28
CA ASP A 128 1.97 -6.66 18.57
C ASP A 128 1.13 -7.09 17.35
N PRO A 129 1.27 -8.33 16.88
CA PRO A 129 0.49 -8.81 15.74
C PRO A 129 -1.00 -8.82 16.09
N VAL A 130 -1.84 -8.37 15.16
CA VAL A 130 -3.29 -8.49 15.29
C VAL A 130 -3.73 -9.82 14.69
N ASP A 131 -4.62 -10.53 15.40
CA ASP A 131 -5.17 -11.80 14.91
C ASP A 131 -5.77 -11.65 13.50
N GLY A 132 -5.31 -12.48 12.57
CA GLY A 132 -5.68 -12.47 11.15
C GLY A 132 -4.74 -11.68 10.24
N GLU A 133 -3.77 -10.94 10.79
CA GLU A 133 -2.75 -10.25 10.00
C GLU A 133 -1.77 -11.25 9.34
N PRO A 134 -1.33 -11.00 8.10
CA PRO A 134 -0.31 -11.82 7.45
C PRO A 134 1.02 -11.86 8.22
N ALA A 135 1.61 -13.05 8.38
CA ALA A 135 2.89 -13.23 9.08
C ALA A 135 4.07 -12.50 8.40
N GLN A 136 4.05 -12.40 7.07
CA GLN A 136 5.04 -11.67 6.27
C GLN A 136 4.37 -10.45 5.62
N PRO A 137 4.30 -9.32 6.35
CA PRO A 137 3.54 -8.16 5.90
C PRO A 137 4.31 -7.31 4.90
N GLU A 138 5.57 -7.60 4.56
CA GLU A 138 6.33 -6.82 3.58
C GLU A 138 6.54 -7.61 2.29
N TRP A 139 5.98 -7.10 1.19
CA TRP A 139 6.20 -7.64 -0.15
C TRP A 139 7.07 -6.67 -0.96
N ARG A 140 8.24 -7.15 -1.37
CA ARG A 140 9.17 -6.41 -2.24
C ARG A 140 9.00 -6.92 -3.67
N VAL A 141 8.46 -6.07 -4.54
CA VAL A 141 8.29 -6.37 -5.96
C VAL A 141 9.51 -5.89 -6.71
N ASP A 142 10.27 -6.84 -7.26
CA ASP A 142 11.42 -6.52 -8.09
C ASP A 142 10.97 -5.83 -9.38
N VAL A 143 11.64 -4.74 -9.67
CA VAL A 143 11.68 -4.14 -11.00
C VAL A 143 13.09 -4.38 -11.46
N GLU A 144 13.31 -5.54 -12.07
CA GLU A 144 14.62 -5.90 -12.63
C GLU A 144 15.18 -4.70 -13.40
N GLY A 145 16.43 -4.35 -13.08
CA GLY A 145 17.19 -3.41 -13.88
C GLY A 145 17.42 -4.04 -15.25
N ASP A 146 17.07 -3.33 -16.30
CA ASP A 146 17.81 -3.44 -17.54
C ASP A 146 17.75 -2.13 -18.33
N ASP A 147 18.94 -1.61 -18.58
CA ASP A 147 19.27 -0.61 -19.60
C ASP A 147 19.05 -1.14 -21.04
N LEU A 148 18.13 -2.09 -21.25
CA LEU A 148 17.85 -2.72 -22.55
C LEU A 148 16.34 -2.80 -22.82
N ILE A 149 15.87 -1.71 -23.44
CA ILE A 149 14.80 -1.58 -24.44
C ILE A 149 13.99 -2.88 -24.71
N TRP A 150 12.67 -2.86 -24.47
CA TRP A 150 11.60 -2.87 -25.49
C TRP A 150 10.22 -3.24 -24.88
N ARG A 151 9.30 -2.27 -24.93
CA ARG A 151 7.82 -2.42 -24.96
C ARG A 151 7.17 -3.24 -23.82
N GLN A 152 7.07 -2.63 -22.64
CA GLN A 152 5.94 -2.89 -21.75
C GLN A 152 4.65 -2.40 -22.43
N ARG A 153 3.99 -3.30 -23.16
CA ARG A 153 2.55 -3.20 -23.39
C ARG A 153 1.88 -4.11 -22.37
N ASP A 154 1.20 -3.45 -21.45
CA ASP A 154 0.19 -3.95 -20.54
C ASP A 154 0.67 -4.84 -19.37
N GLU A 155 0.36 -4.38 -18.16
CA GLU A 155 0.39 -5.12 -16.89
C GLU A 155 1.77 -5.30 -16.22
N GLY A 156 2.36 -4.20 -15.73
CA GLY A 156 3.42 -4.29 -14.72
C GLY A 156 2.96 -5.08 -13.49
N SER A 157 3.89 -5.73 -12.78
CA SER A 157 3.63 -6.67 -11.66
C SER A 157 2.75 -6.15 -10.52
N VAL A 158 2.46 -4.85 -10.49
CA VAL A 158 1.59 -4.19 -9.51
C VAL A 158 0.56 -3.31 -10.21
N MET A 159 -0.70 -3.46 -9.84
CA MET A 159 -1.80 -2.64 -10.33
C MET A 159 -2.45 -1.85 -9.18
N VAL A 160 -2.44 -0.52 -9.28
CA VAL A 160 -3.16 0.38 -8.37
C VAL A 160 -4.64 0.40 -8.69
N THR A 161 -5.49 0.17 -7.69
CA THR A 161 -6.96 0.12 -7.88
C THR A 161 -7.72 1.22 -7.15
N THR A 162 -7.30 1.58 -5.94
CA THR A 162 -8.08 2.45 -5.06
C THR A 162 -7.16 3.37 -4.27
N ALA A 163 -7.55 4.62 -4.03
CA ALA A 163 -6.90 5.51 -3.08
C ALA A 163 -7.89 5.93 -1.98
N LEU A 164 -7.45 5.82 -0.73
CA LEU A 164 -8.27 5.97 0.47
C LEU A 164 -7.55 6.86 1.50
N PHE A 165 -8.31 7.69 2.20
CA PHE A 165 -7.96 8.20 3.52
C PHE A 165 -8.75 7.40 4.54
N VAL A 166 -8.08 6.65 5.39
CA VAL A 166 -8.73 5.82 6.42
C VAL A 166 -8.63 6.52 7.75
N ASP A 167 -9.73 6.58 8.48
CA ASP A 167 -9.79 7.23 9.78
C ASP A 167 -8.98 6.44 10.82
N LEU A 168 -8.13 7.12 11.58
CA LEU A 168 -7.26 6.45 12.55
C LEU A 168 -8.02 5.89 13.75
N GLU A 169 -9.13 6.50 14.17
CA GLU A 169 -9.93 5.96 15.27
C GLU A 169 -10.52 4.60 14.89
N PHE A 170 -11.04 4.47 13.67
CA PHE A 170 -11.41 3.17 13.11
C PHE A 170 -10.21 2.22 13.00
N PHE A 171 -9.07 2.72 12.51
CA PHE A 171 -7.86 1.93 12.27
C PHE A 171 -7.30 1.31 13.56
N ASP A 172 -7.27 2.09 14.65
CA ASP A 172 -6.74 1.70 15.96
C ASP A 172 -7.67 0.71 16.68
N GLN A 173 -8.94 0.61 16.27
CA GLN A 173 -9.91 -0.35 16.81
C GLN A 173 -9.84 -1.72 16.15
N ILE A 174 -9.11 -1.89 15.04
CA ILE A 174 -9.04 -3.16 14.31
C ILE A 174 -8.41 -4.23 15.21
N GLY A 175 -9.14 -5.34 15.42
CA GLY A 175 -8.72 -6.45 16.27
C GLY A 175 -8.78 -6.18 17.77
N GLN A 176 -9.27 -5.00 18.19
CA GLN A 176 -9.48 -4.65 19.58
C GLN A 176 -10.90 -5.00 20.04
N GLY A 177 -11.10 -5.20 21.35
CA GLY A 177 -12.39 -5.50 21.95
C GLY A 177 -13.42 -4.38 21.70
N GLY A 178 -14.31 -4.60 20.73
CA GLY A 178 -15.35 -3.64 20.32
C GLY A 178 -15.20 -3.09 18.90
N GLY A 179 -14.06 -3.32 18.25
CA GLY A 179 -13.84 -2.99 16.84
C GLY A 179 -14.04 -4.19 15.91
N PRO A 180 -13.92 -3.99 14.58
CA PRO A 180 -13.98 -5.08 13.61
C PRO A 180 -12.76 -5.98 13.71
N THR A 181 -12.93 -7.25 13.32
CA THR A 181 -11.78 -8.14 13.06
C THR A 181 -10.94 -7.61 11.89
N TYR A 182 -9.69 -8.06 11.79
CA TYR A 182 -8.81 -7.69 10.68
C TYR A 182 -9.44 -7.99 9.30
N HIS A 183 -10.08 -9.15 9.15
CA HIS A 183 -10.72 -9.56 7.90
C HIS A 183 -11.93 -8.68 7.57
N GLU A 184 -12.79 -8.39 8.55
CA GLU A 184 -13.94 -7.49 8.37
C GLU A 184 -13.49 -6.08 7.96
N ALA A 185 -12.48 -5.52 8.64
CA ALA A 185 -11.94 -4.20 8.30
C ALA A 185 -11.37 -4.17 6.87
N THR A 186 -10.62 -5.22 6.49
CA THR A 186 -10.06 -5.36 5.14
C THR A 186 -11.17 -5.42 4.10
N ASP A 187 -12.25 -6.17 4.35
CA ASP A 187 -13.40 -6.29 3.45
C ASP A 187 -14.18 -4.97 3.32
N MET A 188 -14.41 -4.26 4.43
CA MET A 188 -15.07 -2.95 4.44
C MET A 188 -14.35 -1.94 3.54
N LEU A 189 -13.02 -1.87 3.65
CA LEU A 189 -12.20 -0.96 2.86
C LEU A 189 -12.05 -1.41 1.40
N SER A 190 -12.12 -2.73 1.18
CA SER A 190 -11.98 -3.37 -0.13
C SER A 190 -13.24 -3.32 -1.00
N THR A 191 -14.42 -3.14 -0.39
CA THR A 191 -15.70 -3.22 -1.10
C THR A 191 -15.89 -2.04 -2.06
N PRO A 192 -16.09 -2.27 -3.38
CA PRO A 192 -16.39 -1.21 -4.34
C PRO A 192 -17.60 -0.38 -3.92
N PRO A 193 -17.69 0.90 -4.32
CA PRO A 193 -18.93 1.65 -4.08
C PRO A 193 -20.08 0.92 -4.81
N LYS A 194 -21.24 0.82 -4.16
CA LYS A 194 -22.46 0.38 -4.85
C LYS A 194 -22.67 1.33 -6.03
N ARG A 195 -22.78 0.79 -7.25
CA ARG A 195 -23.21 1.61 -8.39
C ARG A 195 -24.63 2.07 -8.08
N LEU A 196 -24.82 3.39 -8.00
CA LEU A 196 -26.15 4.01 -7.97
C LEU A 196 -26.83 3.81 -9.33
#